data_AF-A0A5T3EJK7-F1
#
_entry.id   AF-A0A5T3EJK7-F1
#
_cell.length_a   1.000
_cell.length_b   1.000
_cell.length_c   1.000
_cell.angle_alpha   90.00
_cell.angle_beta   90.00
_cell.angle_gamma   90.00
#
_symmetry.space_group_name_H-M   'P 1'
#
loop_
_entity.id
_entity.type
_entity.pdbx_description
1 polymer ?
#
loop_
_entity_poly.entity_id
_entity_poly.type
_entity_poly.pdbx_seq_one_letter_code
_entity_poly.pdbx_strand_id
1 'polypeptide(L)'
;MTNELHVLNKWLEYPYWYKGQANEMKLFHECLLLLIRANGNQMLDQGDILDYIKSSKEGTLDKETVDREAERYSYLAQEISEFISNTKL
;
A
#
# COMPACT_ATOMS: atom_id res chain seq x y z
N MET A 1 -9.31 11.38 3.36
CA MET A 1 -7.98 10.76 3.32
C MET A 1 -7.59 10.26 1.92
N THR A 2 -8.37 10.59 0.87
CA THR A 2 -8.28 9.94 -0.46
C THR A 2 -7.26 10.54 -1.43
N ASN A 3 -6.85 11.81 -1.27
CA ASN A 3 -6.03 12.47 -2.29
C ASN A 3 -4.59 11.95 -2.38
N GLU A 4 -4.01 11.37 -1.32
CA GLU A 4 -2.60 11.00 -1.29
C GLU A 4 -2.32 9.55 -1.71
N LEU A 5 -3.34 8.69 -1.83
CA LEU A 5 -3.15 7.27 -2.16
C LEU A 5 -2.51 7.05 -3.54
N HIS A 6 -2.57 8.03 -4.43
CA HIS A 6 -1.92 8.01 -5.74
C HIS A 6 -0.39 7.80 -5.67
N VAL A 7 0.26 8.09 -4.54
CA VAL A 7 1.70 7.80 -4.38
C VAL A 7 2.01 6.31 -4.47
N LEU A 8 1.03 5.44 -4.19
CA LEU A 8 1.15 3.99 -4.36
C LEU A 8 1.21 3.56 -5.83
N ASN A 9 0.81 4.41 -6.78
CA ASN A 9 0.79 4.05 -8.21
C ASN A 9 2.16 3.65 -8.73
N LYS A 10 3.22 4.31 -8.26
CA LYS A 10 4.59 3.97 -8.67
C LYS A 10 4.95 2.53 -8.32
N TRP A 11 4.51 2.03 -7.17
CA TRP A 11 4.67 0.63 -6.78
C TRP A 11 3.70 -0.28 -7.53
N LEU A 12 2.42 0.10 -7.63
CA LEU A 12 1.39 -0.69 -8.30
C LEU A 12 1.68 -0.89 -9.79
N GLU A 13 2.27 0.07 -10.48
CA GLU A 13 2.68 -0.04 -11.89
C GLU A 13 3.83 -1.04 -12.11
N TYR A 14 4.47 -1.52 -11.03
CA TYR A 14 5.49 -2.54 -11.14
C TYR A 14 4.88 -3.88 -11.61
N PRO A 15 5.38 -4.50 -12.70
CA PRO A 15 4.77 -5.70 -13.31
C PRO A 15 4.59 -6.90 -12.37
N TYR A 16 5.34 -6.92 -11.27
CA TYR A 16 5.33 -7.97 -10.27
C TYR A 16 5.10 -7.43 -8.86
N TRP A 17 4.32 -6.34 -8.73
CA TRP A 17 3.96 -5.68 -7.46
C TRP A 17 3.48 -6.66 -6.38
N TYR A 18 2.93 -7.81 -6.79
CA TYR A 18 2.32 -8.81 -5.93
C TYR A 18 3.25 -9.99 -5.57
N LYS A 19 4.49 -10.03 -6.08
CA LYS A 19 5.39 -11.19 -5.91
C LYS A 19 6.25 -11.14 -4.63
N GLY A 20 6.25 -10.03 -3.89
CA GLY A 20 7.09 -9.89 -2.70
C GLY A 20 8.60 -9.91 -3.01
N GLN A 21 9.00 -9.44 -4.20
CA GLN A 21 10.40 -9.41 -4.60
C GLN A 21 11.12 -8.25 -3.91
N ALA A 22 12.40 -8.41 -3.57
CA ALA A 22 13.14 -7.41 -2.78
C ALA A 22 13.07 -5.98 -3.37
N ASN A 23 13.19 -5.84 -4.70
CA ASN A 23 13.10 -4.53 -5.37
C ASN A 23 11.70 -3.93 -5.32
N GLU A 24 10.67 -4.77 -5.44
CA GLU A 24 9.28 -4.38 -5.38
C GLU A 24 8.87 -3.97 -3.96
N MET A 25 9.24 -4.78 -2.96
CA MET A 25 9.02 -4.47 -1.55
C MET A 25 9.72 -3.18 -1.13
N LYS A 26 10.93 -2.92 -1.64
CA LYS A 26 11.62 -1.64 -1.42
C LYS A 26 10.79 -0.47 -1.96
N LEU A 27 10.26 -0.61 -3.18
CA LEU A 27 9.41 0.42 -3.80
C LEU A 27 8.09 0.62 -3.05
N PHE A 28 7.46 -0.47 -2.59
CA PHE A 28 6.30 -0.42 -1.70
C PHE A 28 6.58 0.41 -0.45
N HIS A 29 7.66 0.09 0.28
CA HIS A 29 8.03 0.83 1.49
C HIS A 29 8.33 2.30 1.22
N GLU A 30 9.01 2.62 0.10
CA GLU A 30 9.27 4.02 -0.30
C GLU A 30 7.96 4.78 -0.51
N CYS A 31 7.01 4.21 -1.27
CA CYS A 31 5.70 4.81 -1.50
C CYS A 31 4.89 4.94 -0.21
N LEU A 32 4.91 3.91 0.65
CA LEU A 32 4.20 3.90 1.92
C LEU A 32 4.73 4.97 2.88
N LEU A 33 6.05 5.14 2.99
CA LEU A 33 6.64 6.19 3.83
C LEU A 33 6.25 7.59 3.35
N LEU A 34 6.14 7.80 2.03
CA LEU A 34 5.63 9.06 1.48
C LEU A 34 4.16 9.27 1.86
N LEU A 35 3.34 8.24 1.72
CA LEU A 35 1.91 8.28 2.09
C LEU A 35 1.71 8.59 3.58
N ILE A 36 2.46 7.95 4.46
CA ILE A 36 2.39 8.17 5.92
C ILE A 36 2.76 9.61 6.25
N ARG A 37 3.84 10.15 5.67
CA ARG A 37 4.25 11.54 5.87
C ARG A 37 3.23 12.54 5.35
N ALA A 38 2.66 12.28 4.17
CA ALA A 38 1.62 13.12 3.60
C ALA A 38 0.35 13.14 4.47
N ASN A 39 0.06 12.06 5.20
CA ASN A 39 -1.01 11.96 6.20
C ASN A 39 -0.58 12.35 7.62
N GLY A 40 0.48 13.16 7.77
CA GLY A 40 0.89 13.70 9.07
C GLY A 40 1.39 12.64 10.06
N ASN A 41 1.97 11.56 9.56
CA ASN A 41 2.45 10.40 10.34
C ASN A 41 1.35 9.70 11.15
N GLN A 42 0.09 9.82 10.74
CA GLN A 42 -1.03 9.11 11.35
C GLN A 42 -1.11 7.67 10.83
N MET A 43 -1.73 6.80 11.63
CA MET A 43 -2.10 5.45 11.21
C MET A 43 -3.01 5.52 9.98
N LEU A 44 -2.70 4.73 8.96
CA LEU A 44 -3.48 4.61 7.75
C LEU A 44 -4.61 3.60 7.96
N ASP A 45 -5.77 3.88 7.36
CA ASP A 45 -6.90 2.96 7.36
C ASP A 45 -6.66 1.81 6.37
N GLN A 46 -6.83 0.57 6.84
CA GLN A 46 -6.64 -0.61 6.02
C GLN A 46 -7.66 -0.68 4.88
N GLY A 47 -8.92 -0.31 5.14
CA GLY A 47 -10.01 -0.37 4.16
C GLY A 47 -9.78 0.57 2.99
N ASP A 48 -9.37 1.81 3.27
CA ASP A 48 -9.02 2.79 2.23
C ASP A 48 -7.91 2.28 1.31
N ILE A 49 -6.87 1.64 1.86
CA ILE A 49 -5.76 1.08 1.06
C ILE A 49 -6.20 -0.16 0.29
N LEU A 50 -6.99 -1.03 0.92
CA LEU A 50 -7.52 -2.24 0.31
C LEU A 50 -8.34 -1.91 -0.94
N ASP A 51 -9.31 -1.00 -0.82
CA ASP A 51 -10.17 -0.59 -1.91
C ASP A 51 -9.38 0.11 -3.03
N TYR A 52 -8.35 0.87 -2.66
CA TYR A 52 -7.46 1.52 -3.62
C TYR A 52 -6.65 0.51 -4.45
N ILE A 53 -6.05 -0.49 -3.82
CA ILE A 53 -5.29 -1.52 -4.54
C ILE A 53 -6.23 -2.31 -5.46
N LYS A 54 -7.40 -2.71 -4.97
CA LYS A 54 -8.39 -3.48 -5.76
C LYS A 54 -8.84 -2.70 -6.99
N SER A 55 -9.26 -1.44 -6.82
CA SER A 55 -9.70 -0.60 -7.95
C SER A 55 -8.57 -0.33 -8.95
N SER A 56 -7.33 -0.17 -8.48
CA SER A 56 -6.15 0.04 -9.35
C SER A 56 -5.71 -1.21 -10.13
N LYS A 57 -6.18 -2.40 -9.73
CA LYS A 57 -5.75 -3.69 -10.28
C LYS A 57 -6.85 -4.56 -10.83
N GLU A 58 -8.08 -4.07 -10.83
CA GLU A 58 -9.21 -4.73 -11.48
C GLU A 58 -8.88 -5.06 -12.94
N GLY A 59 -9.09 -6.33 -13.31
CA GLY A 59 -8.82 -6.82 -14.67
C GLY A 59 -7.33 -7.01 -15.04
N THR A 60 -6.39 -6.75 -14.14
CA THR A 60 -4.93 -6.92 -14.42
C THR A 60 -4.40 -8.31 -14.04
N LEU A 61 -5.04 -8.97 -13.07
CA LEU A 61 -4.75 -10.33 -12.60
C LEU A 61 -6.08 -11.04 -12.33
N ASP A 62 -6.05 -12.34 -12.01
CA ASP A 62 -7.24 -13.02 -11.51
C ASP A 62 -7.71 -12.40 -10.18
N LYS A 63 -9.04 -12.41 -9.97
CA LYS A 63 -9.67 -11.74 -8.83
C LYS A 63 -9.16 -12.26 -7.48
N GLU A 64 -8.94 -13.58 -7.37
CA GLU A 64 -8.46 -14.20 -6.13
C GLU A 64 -7.06 -13.70 -5.76
N THR A 65 -6.16 -13.61 -6.75
CA THR A 65 -4.83 -13.03 -6.56
C THR A 65 -4.93 -11.55 -6.17
N VAL A 66 -5.76 -10.74 -6.85
CA VAL A 66 -5.91 -9.32 -6.48
C VAL A 66 -6.44 -9.18 -5.06
N ASP A 67 -7.48 -9.93 -4.69
CA ASP A 67 -8.11 -9.86 -3.36
C ASP A 67 -7.11 -10.25 -2.27
N ARG A 68 -6.39 -11.37 -2.43
CA ARG A 68 -5.39 -11.86 -1.47
C ARG A 68 -4.25 -10.86 -1.27
N GLU A 69 -3.72 -10.33 -2.37
CA GLU A 69 -2.54 -9.47 -2.32
C GLU A 69 -2.90 -8.06 -1.84
N ALA A 70 -4.08 -7.54 -2.21
CA ALA A 70 -4.58 -6.29 -1.66
C ALA A 70 -4.81 -6.37 -0.14
N GLU A 71 -5.31 -7.50 0.37
CA GLU A 71 -5.43 -7.75 1.81
C GLU A 71 -4.05 -7.80 2.50
N ARG A 72 -3.09 -8.53 1.92
CA ARG A 72 -1.73 -8.62 2.45
C ARG A 72 -1.05 -7.25 2.56
N TYR A 73 -1.07 -6.45 1.50
CA TYR A 73 -0.37 -5.17 1.47
C TYR A 73 -1.10 -4.07 2.25
N SER A 74 -2.43 -4.08 2.31
CA SER A 74 -3.20 -3.13 3.14
C SER A 74 -2.94 -3.37 4.63
N TYR A 75 -2.90 -4.63 5.07
CA TYR A 75 -2.55 -4.98 6.45
C TYR A 75 -1.11 -4.54 6.80
N LEU A 76 -0.15 -4.84 5.92
CA LEU A 76 1.24 -4.41 6.11
C LEU A 76 1.37 -2.87 6.19
N ALA A 77 0.61 -2.15 5.36
CA ALA A 77 0.60 -0.70 5.38
C ALA A 77 0.06 -0.14 6.70
N GLN A 78 -1.02 -0.74 7.23
CA GLN A 78 -1.56 -0.38 8.54
C GLN A 78 -0.53 -0.62 9.65
N GLU A 79 0.05 -1.83 9.75
CA GLU A 79 1.03 -2.17 10.79
C GLU A 79 2.24 -1.23 10.80
N ILE A 80 2.79 -0.91 9.63
CA ILE A 80 3.93 0.00 9.50
C ILE A 80 3.52 1.43 9.90
N SER A 81 2.33 1.89 9.48
CA SER A 81 1.85 3.23 9.83
C SER A 81 1.53 3.36 11.31
N GLU A 82 0.97 2.33 11.94
CA GLU A 82 0.73 2.26 13.38
C GLU A 82 2.05 2.33 14.15
N PHE A 83 3.05 1.54 13.73
CA PHE A 83 4.39 1.59 14.34
C PHE A 83 5.00 2.99 14.28
N ILE A 84 4.94 3.66 13.11
CA ILE A 84 5.49 5.02 12.95
C ILE A 84 4.71 6.03 13.79
N SER A 85 3.38 5.98 13.76
CA SER A 85 2.49 6.84 14.56
C SER A 85 2.79 6.72 16.05
N ASN A 86 3.05 5.51 16.54
CA ASN A 86 3.34 5.24 17.95
C ASN A 86 4.78 5.58 18.36
N THR A 87 5.74 5.54 17.43
CA THR A 87 7.16 5.78 17.73
C THR A 87 7.57 7.25 17.67
N LYS A 88 6.69 8.17 17.20
CA LYS A 88 6.99 9.61 17.05
C LYS A 88 8.35 9.87 16.39
N LEU A 89 8.66 9.11 15.34
CA LEU A 89 9.81 9.36 14.46
C LEU A 89 9.66 10.69 13.70
#